data_AF-A0A2V8IH79-F1
#
_entry.id   AF-A0A2V8IH79-F1
#
_cell.length_a   1.000
_cell.length_b   1.000
_cell.length_c   1.000
_cell.angle_alpha   90.00
_cell.angle_beta   90.00
_cell.angle_gamma   90.00
#
_symmetry.space_group_name_H-M   'P 1'
#
loop_
_entity.id
_entity.type
_entity.pdbx_description
1 polymer ?
#
loop_
_entity_poly.entity_id
_entity_poly.type
_entity_poly.pdbx_seq_one_letter_code
_entity_poly.pdbx_strand_id
1 'polypeptide(L)'
;LFLAESPTAMYVFAGVFGLGLGGEYMIIPLMAAELFGVRVLGRLMGVVLTADGVAEATTPMFVAYLRDVTGSYRNGFLVLIGIAVMGALAIAFLPRPAPHPNTAGRVVRPGVMSRHEP
;
A
#
# COMPACT_ATOMS: atom_id res chain seq x y z
N LEU A 1 8.39 8.96 29.44
CA LEU A 1 7.67 8.12 30.42
C LEU A 1 6.52 8.85 31.15
N PHE A 2 6.14 10.09 30.77
CA PHE A 2 5.05 10.85 31.44
C PHE A 2 4.08 11.55 30.46
N LEU A 3 4.08 11.17 29.18
CA LEU A 3 3.09 11.57 28.16
C LEU A 3 2.32 10.34 27.63
N ALA A 4 2.36 9.24 28.40
CA ALA A 4 1.89 7.92 28.00
C ALA A 4 0.37 7.70 28.19
N GLU A 5 -0.42 8.69 28.62
CA GLU A 5 -1.74 8.39 29.22
C GLU A 5 -2.85 9.30 28.72
N SER A 6 -3.05 9.32 27.41
CA SER A 6 -4.42 9.45 26.89
C SER A 6 -4.78 8.12 26.24
N PRO A 7 -5.40 7.18 26.99
CA PRO A 7 -5.92 5.94 26.42
C PRO A 7 -6.77 6.22 25.18
N THR A 8 -7.53 7.32 25.23
CA THR A 8 -8.33 7.84 24.12
C THR A 8 -7.50 8.15 22.88
N ALA A 9 -6.35 8.82 23.01
CA ALA A 9 -5.47 9.12 21.87
C ALA A 9 -4.87 7.84 21.26
N MET A 10 -4.53 6.85 22.08
CA MET A 10 -4.06 5.55 21.58
C MET A 10 -5.17 4.80 20.83
N TYR A 11 -6.40 4.79 21.33
CA TYR A 11 -7.54 4.17 20.64
C TYR A 11 -7.89 4.90 19.34
N VAL A 12 -7.87 6.23 19.33
CA VAL A 12 -8.09 7.03 18.11
C VAL A 12 -6.98 6.76 17.09
N PHE A 13 -5.71 6.75 17.53
CA PHE A 13 -4.58 6.42 16.66
C PHE A 13 -4.71 5.00 16.11
N ALA A 14 -4.98 4.00 16.95
CA ALA A 14 -5.17 2.61 16.52
C ALA A 14 -6.32 2.46 15.52
N GLY A 15 -7.43 3.20 15.72
CA GLY A 15 -8.54 3.23 14.78
C GLY A 15 -8.16 3.82 13.43
N VAL A 16 -7.54 5.01 13.41
CA VAL A 16 -7.10 5.67 12.18
C VAL A 16 -6.02 4.85 11.47
N PHE A 17 -5.05 4.33 12.22
CA PHE A 17 -3.96 3.51 11.71
C PHE A 17 -4.46 2.18 11.14
N GLY A 18 -5.35 1.49 11.86
CA GLY A 18 -5.95 0.24 11.40
C GLY A 18 -6.82 0.43 10.15
N LEU A 19 -7.57 1.54 10.07
CA LEU A 19 -8.32 1.88 8.85
C LEU A 19 -7.40 2.19 7.67
N GLY A 20 -6.30 2.92 7.91
CA GLY A 20 -5.29 3.20 6.90
C GLY A 20 -4.63 1.93 6.37
N LEU A 21 -4.10 1.09 7.26
CA LEU A 21 -3.51 -0.19 6.90
C LEU A 21 -4.51 -1.12 6.20
N GLY A 22 -5.75 -1.20 6.70
CA GLY A 22 -6.80 -2.00 6.08
C GLY A 22 -7.09 -1.56 4.63
N GLY A 23 -7.12 -0.25 4.37
CA GLY A 23 -7.28 0.28 3.02
C GLY A 23 -6.08 0.00 2.12
N GLU A 24 -4.87 0.15 2.65
CA GLU A 24 -3.62 -0.17 1.95
C GLU A 24 -3.54 -1.64 1.53
N TYR A 25 -3.85 -2.58 2.43
CA TYR A 25 -3.85 -4.01 2.10
C TYR A 25 -4.92 -4.38 1.06
N MET A 26 -6.01 -3.61 0.95
CA MET A 26 -7.08 -3.85 -0.03
C MET A 26 -6.80 -3.19 -1.39
N ILE A 27 -6.08 -2.06 -1.44
CA ILE A 27 -5.81 -1.36 -2.70
C ILE A 27 -4.83 -2.13 -3.59
N ILE A 28 -3.84 -2.80 -2.99
CA ILE A 28 -2.82 -3.58 -3.70
C ILE A 28 -3.43 -4.71 -4.56
N PRO A 29 -4.23 -5.65 -4.02
CA PRO A 29 -4.84 -6.71 -4.82
C PRO A 29 -5.92 -6.17 -5.76
N LEU A 30 -6.63 -5.09 -5.39
CA LEU A 30 -7.62 -4.46 -6.27
C LEU A 30 -6.96 -3.89 -7.52
N MET A 31 -5.91 -3.08 -7.36
CA MET A 31 -5.15 -2.53 -8.49
C MET A 31 -4.49 -3.62 -9.33
N ALA A 32 -3.91 -4.66 -8.70
CA ALA A 32 -3.34 -5.78 -9.41
C ALA A 32 -4.40 -6.55 -10.24
N ALA A 33 -5.62 -6.70 -9.70
CA ALA A 33 -6.74 -7.33 -10.40
C ALA A 33 -7.23 -6.48 -11.58
N GLU A 34 -7.27 -5.14 -11.45
CA GLU A 34 -7.65 -4.23 -12.53
C GLU A 34 -6.62 -4.19 -13.66
N LEU A 35 -5.32 -4.22 -13.32
CA LEU A 35 -4.24 -4.10 -14.30
C LEU A 35 -3.92 -5.41 -15.03
N PHE A 36 -3.90 -6.54 -14.31
CA PHE A 36 -3.43 -7.82 -14.83
C PHE A 36 -4.54 -8.88 -14.95
N GLY A 37 -5.72 -8.60 -14.41
CA GLY A 37 -6.83 -9.55 -14.36
C GLY A 37 -6.68 -10.61 -13.28
N VAL A 38 -7.82 -11.13 -12.81
CA VAL A 38 -7.90 -12.12 -11.72
C VAL A 38 -7.22 -13.46 -12.01
N ARG A 39 -6.96 -13.81 -13.28
CA ARG A 39 -6.36 -15.11 -13.66
C ARG A 39 -4.90 -15.27 -13.22
N VAL A 40 -4.14 -14.18 -13.15
CA VAL A 40 -2.71 -14.21 -12.74
C VAL A 40 -2.48 -13.57 -11.38
N LEU A 41 -3.54 -13.05 -10.74
CA LEU A 41 -3.50 -12.34 -9.46
C LEU A 41 -2.85 -13.19 -8.36
N GLY A 42 -3.18 -14.48 -8.26
CA GLY A 42 -2.58 -15.35 -7.24
C GLY A 42 -1.06 -15.51 -7.38
N ARG A 43 -0.53 -15.52 -8.62
CA ARG A 43 0.92 -15.58 -8.87
C ARG A 43 1.60 -14.25 -8.55
N LEU A 44 0.97 -13.13 -8.93
CA LEU A 44 1.46 -11.79 -8.61
C LEU A 44 1.51 -11.54 -7.11
N MET A 45 0.41 -11.81 -6.40
CA MET A 45 0.34 -11.64 -4.96
C MET A 45 1.33 -12.54 -4.22
N GLY A 46 1.58 -13.75 -4.72
CA GLY A 46 2.63 -14.63 -4.16
C GLY A 46 4.03 -14.01 -4.22
N VAL A 47 4.38 -13.37 -5.34
CA VAL A 47 5.68 -12.66 -5.47
C VAL A 47 5.71 -11.42 -4.58
N VAL A 48 4.64 -10.64 -4.58
CA VAL A 48 4.52 -9.41 -3.76
C VAL A 48 4.67 -9.73 -2.28
N LEU A 49 3.92 -10.70 -1.75
CA LEU A 49 3.99 -11.09 -0.34
C LEU A 49 5.36 -11.66 0.05
N THR A 50 6.03 -12.36 -0.86
CA THR A 50 7.38 -12.86 -0.59
C THR A 50 8.39 -11.72 -0.51
N ALA A 51 8.31 -10.75 -1.43
CA ALA A 51 9.17 -9.57 -1.40
C ALA A 51 8.91 -8.72 -0.15
N ASP A 52 7.64 -8.56 0.22
CA ASP A 52 7.20 -7.86 1.43
C ASP A 52 7.76 -8.54 2.69
N GLY A 53 7.59 -9.85 2.84
CA GLY A 53 8.14 -10.60 3.97
C GLY A 53 9.68 -10.54 4.05
N VAL A 54 10.38 -10.55 2.92
CA VAL A 54 11.85 -10.37 2.89
C VAL A 54 12.22 -8.95 3.35
N ALA A 55 11.49 -7.93 2.89
CA ALA A 55 11.70 -6.54 3.30
C ALA A 55 11.45 -6.37 4.81
N GLU A 56 10.36 -6.93 5.33
CA GLU A 56 10.03 -6.90 6.77
C GLU A 56 11.09 -7.64 7.60
N ALA A 57 11.64 -8.75 7.10
CA ALA A 57 12.70 -9.48 7.80
C ALA A 57 14.05 -8.74 7.78
N THR A 58 14.37 -8.04 6.69
CA THR A 58 15.66 -7.34 6.53
C THR A 58 15.67 -5.92 7.09
N THR A 59 14.52 -5.25 7.18
CA THR A 59 14.40 -3.88 7.69
C THR A 59 14.92 -3.71 9.11
N PRO A 60 14.58 -4.56 10.10
CA PRO A 60 15.07 -4.41 11.48
C PRO A 60 16.59 -4.52 11.57
N MET A 61 17.18 -5.47 10.83
CA MET A 61 18.62 -5.65 10.78
C MET A 61 19.32 -4.49 10.09
N PHE A 62 18.73 -3.96 9.01
CA PHE A 62 19.23 -2.78 8.32
C PHE A 62 19.17 -1.53 9.21
N VAL A 63 18.07 -1.31 9.92
CA VAL A 63 17.88 -0.19 10.85
C VAL A 63 18.80 -0.32 12.07
N ALA A 64 18.99 -1.53 12.59
CA ALA A 64 19.92 -1.81 13.68
C ALA A 64 21.38 -1.56 13.25
N TYR A 65 21.77 -2.02 12.06
CA TYR A 65 23.08 -1.73 11.49
C TYR A 65 23.29 -0.23 11.28
N LEU A 66 22.29 0.48 10.75
CA LEU A 66 22.31 1.94 10.65
C LEU A 66 22.51 2.59 12.02
N ARG A 67 21.85 2.08 13.06
CA ARG A 67 22.02 2.59 14.44
C ARG A 67 23.45 2.37 14.95
N ASP A 68 24.02 1.19 14.72
CA ASP A 68 25.31 0.77 15.24
C ASP A 68 26.48 1.51 14.58
N VAL A 69 26.41 1.74 13.26
CA VAL A 69 27.46 2.45 12.51
C VAL A 69 27.50 3.94 12.86
N THR A 70 26.37 4.53 13.26
CA THR A 70 26.27 5.98 13.33
C THR A 70 26.51 6.56 14.72
N GLY A 71 26.40 5.77 15.80
CA GLY A 71 26.70 6.16 17.18
C GLY A 71 25.92 7.37 17.74
N SER A 72 25.08 8.03 16.93
CA SER A 72 24.33 9.23 17.24
C SER A 72 23.09 9.31 16.33
N TYR A 73 21.90 9.46 16.93
CA TYR A 73 20.58 9.42 16.27
C TYR A 73 20.38 10.47 15.15
N ARG A 74 21.20 11.54 15.13
CA ARG A 74 21.06 12.67 14.19
C ARG A 74 21.39 12.30 12.75
N ASN A 75 22.40 11.46 12.52
CA ASN A 75 22.80 11.06 11.18
C ASN A 75 21.91 9.92 10.63
N GLY A 76 21.40 9.03 11.50
CA GLY A 76 20.39 8.04 11.11
C GLY A 76 19.09 8.69 10.62
N PHE A 77 18.66 9.79 11.27
CA PHE A 77 17.53 10.60 10.81
C PHE A 77 17.77 11.23 9.43
N LEU A 78 18.99 11.69 9.14
CA LEU A 78 19.34 12.24 7.82
C LEU A 78 19.31 11.18 6.71
N VAL A 79 19.74 9.95 7.00
CA VAL A 79 19.66 8.84 6.03
C VAL A 79 18.22 8.41 5.80
N LEU A 80 17.40 8.34 6.86
CA LEU A 80 15.95 8.09 6.76
C LEU A 80 15.25 9.16 5.90
N ILE A 81 15.57 10.43 6.11
CA ILE A 81 15.08 11.54 5.26
C ILE A 81 15.56 11.36 3.82
N GLY A 82 16.82 10.95 3.60
CA GLY A 82 17.36 10.68 2.26
C GLY A 82 16.61 9.58 1.52
N ILE A 83 16.31 8.47 2.20
CA ILE A 83 15.53 7.36 1.63
C ILE A 83 14.09 7.81 1.35
N ALA A 84 13.47 8.57 2.25
CA ALA A 84 12.13 9.10 2.06
C ALA A 84 12.05 10.04 0.84
N VAL A 85 13.05 10.91 0.65
CA VAL A 85 13.16 11.80 -0.51
C VAL A 85 13.38 10.99 -1.80
N MET A 86 14.24 9.97 -1.77
CA MET A 86 14.43 9.09 -2.93
C MET A 86 13.15 8.34 -3.32
N GLY A 87 12.39 7.83 -2.34
CA GLY A 87 11.10 7.19 -2.57
C GLY A 87 10.07 8.17 -3.15
N ALA A 88 10.00 9.39 -2.60
CA ALA A 88 9.12 10.43 -3.10
C ALA A 88 9.48 10.85 -4.54
N LEU A 89 10.77 10.94 -4.86
CA LEU A 89 11.24 11.23 -6.22
C LEU A 89 10.91 10.08 -7.17
N ALA A 90 11.13 8.83 -6.78
CA ALA A 90 10.78 7.67 -7.60
C ALA A 90 9.27 7.65 -7.94
N ILE A 91 8.42 7.97 -6.97
CA ILE A 91 6.97 8.10 -7.18
C ILE A 91 6.63 9.30 -8.06
N ALA A 92 7.28 10.44 -7.85
CA ALA A 92 7.05 11.65 -8.65
C ALA A 92 7.45 11.46 -10.12
N PHE A 93 8.45 10.62 -10.40
CA PHE A 93 8.88 10.27 -11.75
C PHE A 93 8.03 9.17 -12.41
N LEU A 94 7.08 8.55 -11.71
CA LEU A 94 6.14 7.64 -12.35
C LEU A 94 5.20 8.44 -13.27
N PRO A 95 5.11 8.07 -14.57
CA PRO A 95 4.13 8.65 -15.47
C PRO A 95 2.73 8.37 -14.94
N ARG A 96 1.96 9.44 -14.69
CA ARG A 96 0.58 9.34 -14.22
C ARG A 96 -0.23 8.52 -15.24
N PRO A 97 -0.87 7.40 -14.85
CA PRO A 97 -1.81 6.71 -15.72
C PRO A 97 -2.92 7.69 -16.10
N ALA A 98 -3.14 7.89 -17.40
CA ALA A 98 -4.24 8.68 -17.90
C ALA A 98 -5.56 8.12 -17.33
N PRO A 99 -6.51 8.97 -16.91
CA PRO A 99 -7.82 8.51 -16.47
C PRO A 99 -8.45 7.62 -17.54
N HIS A 100 -8.66 6.34 -17.23
CA HIS A 100 -9.40 5.46 -18.12
C HIS A 100 -10.87 5.92 -18.18
N PRO A 101 -11.41 6.35 -19.34
CA PRO A 101 -12.74 6.96 -19.42
C PRO A 101 -13.94 6.01 -19.24
N ASN A 102 -13.80 4.82 -18.64
CA ASN A 102 -14.76 3.73 -18.88
C ASN A 102 -15.34 2.99 -17.66
N THR A 103 -15.42 3.63 -16.50
CA THR A 103 -16.06 3.03 -15.30
C THR A 103 -17.55 3.39 -15.16
N ALA A 104 -18.07 4.37 -15.92
CA ALA A 104 -19.48 4.78 -15.81
C ALA A 104 -20.48 3.94 -16.63
N GLY A 105 -20.02 3.01 -17.50
CA GLY A 105 -20.87 2.38 -18.51
C GLY A 105 -21.24 0.90 -18.31
N ARG A 106 -20.73 0.21 -17.28
CA ARG A 106 -20.94 -1.26 -17.13
C ARG A 106 -21.81 -1.68 -15.94
N VAL A 107 -22.27 -0.73 -15.13
CA VAL A 107 -23.29 -1.00 -14.12
C VAL A 107 -24.64 -0.78 -14.80
N VAL A 108 -25.46 -1.84 -14.92
CA VAL A 108 -26.84 -1.85 -15.42
C VAL A 108 -27.00 -2.00 -16.95
N ARG A 109 -26.83 -3.23 -17.46
CA ARG A 109 -27.71 -3.74 -18.53
C ARG A 109 -28.64 -4.80 -17.91
N PRO A 110 -29.87 -4.43 -17.51
CA PRO A 110 -30.89 -5.39 -17.15
C PRO A 110 -31.21 -6.21 -18.40
N GLY A 111 -31.39 -7.51 -18.21
CA GLY A 111 -31.61 -8.47 -19.27
C GLY A 111 -32.68 -8.02 -20.26
N VAL A 112 -32.31 -8.01 -21.53
CA VAL A 112 -33.27 -8.07 -22.63
C VAL A 112 -33.89 -9.46 -22.54
N MET A 113 -34.99 -9.56 -21.80
CA MET A 113 -35.91 -10.69 -21.86
C MET A 113 -36.50 -10.65 -23.28
N SER A 114 -35.96 -11.51 -24.14
CA SER A 114 -36.44 -11.69 -25.51
C SER A 114 -37.90 -12.11 -25.47
N ARG A 115 -38.75 -11.17 -25.88
CA ARG A 115 -40.14 -11.38 -26.25
C ARG A 115 -40.17 -12.37 -27.42
N HIS A 116 -40.58 -13.60 -27.14
CA HIS A 116 -41.04 -14.54 -28.16
C HIS A 116 -42.41 -15.07 -27.74
N GLU A 117 -43.43 -14.34 -28.19
CA GLU A 117 -44.68 -14.91 -28.70
C GLU A 117 -44.44 -15.22 -30.20
N PRO A 118 -45.16 -16.13 -30.86
CA PRO A 118 -46.56 -16.52 -30.62
C PRO A 118 -46.82 -18.01 -30.31
#